data_AF-A0A973YSC6-F1
#
_entry.id   AF-A0A973YSC6-F1
#
_cell.length_a   1.000
_cell.length_b   1.000
_cell.length_c   1.000
_cell.angle_alpha   90.00
_cell.angle_beta   90.00
_cell.angle_gamma   90.00
#
_symmetry.space_group_name_H-M   'P 1'
#
loop_
_entity.id
_entity.type
_entity.pdbx_description
1 polymer ?
#
loop_
_entity_poly.entity_id
_entity_poly.type
_entity_poly.pdbx_seq_one_letter_code
_entity_poly.pdbx_strand_id
1 'polypeptide(L)'
;MKLHPLRSLMLAALLSCAIAPAFADDVADTTVPEILHTQHALREKLDNPTGEYSRFDADALTRMRQAQDKVFGMLNGVTSLDQLTVDRKIELSNALSQIKATLLANEGSRMICHRERKTGTNLLERRCETVAERDARAHDAQIMMNHDGIGR
;
A
#
# COMPACT_ATOMS: atom_id res chain seq x y z
N MET A 1 33.29 19.50 -70.40
CA MET A 1 32.92 20.92 -70.58
C MET A 1 31.41 21.02 -70.69
N LYS A 2 30.84 22.06 -70.06
CA LYS A 2 29.42 22.48 -70.00
C LYS A 2 28.57 21.88 -68.85
N LEU A 3 28.58 22.66 -67.77
CA LEU A 3 27.55 22.82 -66.75
C LEU A 3 26.18 23.15 -67.36
N HIS A 4 25.13 22.87 -66.59
CA HIS A 4 24.00 23.74 -66.15
C HIS A 4 22.74 22.87 -65.90
N PRO A 5 21.72 23.32 -65.14
CA PRO A 5 21.76 24.15 -63.93
C PRO A 5 20.71 23.73 -62.86
N LEU A 6 20.80 24.40 -61.71
CA LEU A 6 19.83 24.46 -60.61
C LEU A 6 18.35 24.44 -61.03
N ARG A 7 17.55 23.65 -60.29
CA ARG A 7 16.24 24.08 -59.78
C ARG A 7 15.74 23.15 -58.67
N SER A 8 15.55 23.76 -57.49
CA SER A 8 14.81 23.30 -56.30
C SER A 8 13.85 22.14 -56.51
N LEU A 9 13.96 21.11 -55.67
CA LEU A 9 12.82 20.66 -54.87
C LEU A 9 13.32 19.86 -53.64
N MET A 10 12.83 20.27 -52.48
CA MET A 10 12.90 19.55 -51.20
C MET A 10 12.52 18.08 -51.34
N LEU A 11 13.25 17.17 -50.68
CA LEU A 11 12.78 15.81 -50.44
C LEU A 11 13.31 15.25 -49.10
N ALA A 12 12.36 15.04 -48.19
CA ALA A 12 12.25 13.99 -47.16
C ALA A 12 13.42 13.83 -46.15
N ALA A 13 13.29 14.19 -44.87
CA ALA A 13 12.37 13.63 -43.87
C ALA A 13 12.33 12.09 -43.84
N LEU A 14 13.30 11.48 -43.14
CA LEU A 14 13.29 10.10 -42.65
C LEU A 14 13.60 10.17 -41.14
N LEU A 15 12.60 10.37 -40.29
CA LEU A 15 11.76 9.33 -39.68
C LEU A 15 12.63 8.38 -38.83
N SER A 16 12.99 8.81 -37.62
CA SER A 16 12.31 8.42 -36.37
C SER A 16 12.27 6.91 -36.15
N CYS A 17 13.25 6.40 -35.41
CA CYS A 17 13.13 5.15 -34.67
C CYS A 17 13.20 5.50 -33.18
N ALA A 18 12.07 6.00 -32.66
CA ALA A 18 11.84 6.06 -31.23
C ALA A 18 11.63 4.62 -30.74
N ILE A 19 12.63 4.05 -30.09
CA ILE A 19 12.51 2.82 -29.33
C ILE A 19 11.66 3.16 -28.10
N ALA A 20 10.35 2.94 -28.20
CA ALA A 20 9.50 2.92 -27.02
C ALA A 20 9.69 1.57 -26.32
N PRO A 21 10.08 1.52 -25.04
CA PRO A 21 9.88 0.32 -24.25
C PRO A 21 8.37 0.14 -24.06
N ALA A 22 7.83 -0.94 -24.64
CA ALA A 22 6.50 -1.40 -24.30
C ALA A 22 6.55 -1.97 -22.88
N PHE A 23 6.10 -1.20 -21.90
CA PHE A 23 5.72 -1.74 -20.60
C PHE A 23 4.42 -2.53 -20.81
N ALA A 24 4.56 -3.85 -20.98
CA ALA A 24 3.42 -4.75 -20.82
C ALA A 24 3.01 -4.70 -19.35
N ASP A 25 1.82 -4.18 -19.10
CA ASP A 25 1.16 -4.14 -17.81
C ASP A 25 0.77 -5.58 -17.43
N ASP A 26 1.41 -6.15 -16.42
CA ASP A 26 1.28 -7.54 -15.96
C ASP A 26 -0.03 -7.74 -15.16
N VAL A 27 -1.15 -7.28 -15.72
CA VAL A 27 -2.51 -7.36 -15.14
C VAL A 27 -3.36 -8.42 -15.86
N ALA A 28 -2.85 -8.98 -16.96
CA ALA A 28 -3.56 -9.92 -17.81
C ALA A 28 -3.32 -11.37 -17.38
N ASP A 29 -3.93 -11.80 -16.26
CA ASP A 29 -4.47 -13.18 -16.09
C ASP A 29 -4.96 -13.50 -14.67
N THR A 30 -5.13 -12.53 -13.76
CA THR A 30 -5.64 -12.87 -12.43
C THR A 30 -7.10 -13.34 -12.50
N THR A 31 -7.31 -14.64 -12.29
CA THR A 31 -8.65 -15.27 -12.36
C THR A 31 -9.44 -15.09 -11.06
N VAL A 32 -10.77 -15.19 -11.10
CA VAL A 32 -11.61 -15.11 -9.89
C VAL A 32 -11.17 -16.10 -8.81
N PRO A 33 -10.90 -17.39 -9.11
CA PRO A 33 -10.40 -18.34 -8.12
C PRO A 33 -9.08 -17.91 -7.48
N GLU A 34 -8.17 -17.32 -8.25
CA GLU A 34 -6.87 -16.86 -7.75
C GLU A 34 -7.01 -15.65 -6.82
N ILE A 35 -7.89 -14.69 -7.18
CA ILE A 35 -8.23 -13.57 -6.29
C ILE A 35 -8.77 -14.12 -4.97
N LEU A 36 -9.76 -15.01 -5.03
CA LEU A 36 -10.37 -15.59 -3.83
C LEU A 36 -9.35 -16.35 -2.99
N HIS A 37 -8.53 -17.19 -3.61
CA HIS A 37 -7.47 -17.92 -2.92
C HIS A 37 -6.51 -16.98 -2.19
N THR A 38 -6.01 -15.96 -2.88
CA THR A 38 -5.11 -14.96 -2.31
C THR A 38 -5.77 -14.20 -1.15
N GLN A 39 -7.03 -13.79 -1.32
CA GLN A 39 -7.75 -13.06 -0.28
C GLN A 39 -8.06 -13.93 0.95
N HIS A 40 -8.37 -15.22 0.78
CA HIS A 40 -8.54 -16.15 1.89
C HIS A 40 -7.22 -16.37 2.66
N ALA A 41 -6.12 -16.60 1.95
CA ALA A 41 -4.81 -16.74 2.58
C ALA A 41 -4.41 -15.48 3.35
N LEU A 42 -4.71 -14.29 2.81
CA LEU A 42 -4.49 -13.03 3.51
C LEU A 42 -5.40 -12.91 4.74
N ARG A 43 -6.68 -13.27 4.63
CA ARG A 43 -7.65 -13.19 5.74
C ARG A 43 -7.17 -13.99 6.95
N GLU A 44 -6.66 -15.20 6.74
CA GLU A 44 -6.09 -16.04 7.80
C GLU A 44 -4.93 -15.33 8.54
N LYS A 45 -4.02 -14.70 7.79
CA LYS A 45 -2.91 -13.94 8.37
C LYS A 45 -3.37 -12.69 9.12
N LEU A 46 -4.45 -12.04 8.68
CA LEU A 46 -5.01 -10.87 9.35
C LEU A 46 -5.80 -11.23 10.61
N ASP A 47 -6.41 -12.41 10.68
CA ASP A 47 -7.18 -12.84 11.85
C ASP A 47 -6.29 -13.24 13.03
N ASN A 48 -5.08 -13.73 12.76
CA ASN A 48 -4.02 -13.91 13.76
C ASN A 48 -2.71 -13.24 13.31
N PRO A 49 -2.59 -11.90 13.45
CA PRO A 49 -1.50 -11.13 12.89
C PRO A 49 -0.18 -11.46 13.59
N THR A 50 0.71 -12.13 12.86
CA THR A 50 2.06 -12.48 13.29
C THR A 50 3.10 -12.06 12.23
N GLY A 51 4.38 -11.98 12.62
CA GLY A 51 5.45 -11.59 11.70
C GLY A 51 5.23 -10.21 11.07
N GLU A 52 5.25 -10.12 9.74
CA GLU A 52 5.09 -8.85 9.01
C GLU A 52 3.72 -8.17 9.22
N TYR A 53 2.70 -8.91 9.64
CA TYR A 53 1.34 -8.40 9.84
C TYR A 53 1.09 -7.87 11.25
N SER A 54 2.00 -8.13 12.21
CA SER A 54 1.87 -7.59 13.58
C SER A 54 2.09 -6.08 13.66
N ARG A 55 2.58 -5.47 12.57
CA ARG A 55 2.82 -4.03 12.47
C ARG A 55 1.54 -3.21 12.24
N PHE A 56 0.42 -3.86 11.93
CA PHE A 56 -0.85 -3.21 11.63
C PHE A 56 -1.68 -3.02 12.89
N ASP A 57 -2.21 -1.82 13.08
CA ASP A 57 -3.14 -1.50 14.15
C ASP A 57 -4.54 -2.10 13.92
N ALA A 58 -5.36 -2.13 14.97
CA ALA A 58 -6.69 -2.74 14.92
C ALA A 58 -7.61 -2.08 13.87
N ASP A 59 -7.44 -0.79 13.63
CA ASP A 59 -8.23 -0.05 12.65
C ASP A 59 -7.82 -0.43 11.22
N ALA A 60 -6.53 -0.59 10.96
CA ALA A 60 -6.01 -1.06 9.68
C ALA A 60 -6.42 -2.49 9.36
N LEU A 61 -6.33 -3.38 10.35
CA LEU A 61 -6.84 -4.74 10.23
C LEU A 61 -8.34 -4.74 9.92
N THR A 62 -9.11 -3.91 10.61
CA THR A 62 -10.56 -3.76 10.36
C THR A 62 -10.86 -3.24 8.96
N ARG A 63 -10.13 -2.20 8.50
CA ARG A 63 -10.28 -1.65 7.14
C ARG A 63 -9.98 -2.69 6.06
N MET A 64 -8.90 -3.48 6.24
CA MET A 64 -8.57 -4.56 5.30
C MET A 64 -9.65 -5.62 5.26
N ARG A 65 -10.12 -6.10 6.42
CA ARG A 65 -11.18 -7.10 6.51
C ARG A 65 -12.48 -6.62 5.84
N GLN A 66 -12.88 -5.37 6.07
CA GLN A 66 -14.06 -4.78 5.42
C GLN A 66 -13.91 -4.70 3.89
N ALA A 67 -12.72 -4.38 3.40
CA ALA A 67 -12.45 -4.37 1.96
C ALA A 67 -12.48 -5.81 1.39
N GLN A 68 -11.95 -6.79 2.11
CA GLN A 68 -12.03 -8.21 1.74
C GLN A 68 -13.48 -8.70 1.68
N ASP A 69 -14.32 -8.32 2.64
CA ASP A 69 -15.74 -8.70 2.66
C ASP A 69 -16.48 -8.17 1.42
N LYS A 70 -16.13 -6.97 0.95
CA LYS A 70 -16.65 -6.46 -0.33
C LYS A 70 -16.20 -7.30 -1.52
N VAL A 71 -14.91 -7.66 -1.57
CA VAL A 71 -14.36 -8.52 -2.64
C VAL A 71 -15.09 -9.87 -2.66
N PHE A 72 -15.22 -10.53 -1.50
CA PHE A 72 -15.93 -11.79 -1.38
C PHE A 72 -17.40 -11.67 -1.78
N GLY A 73 -18.07 -10.60 -1.36
CA GLY A 73 -19.46 -10.35 -1.74
C GLY A 73 -19.66 -10.14 -3.24
N MET A 74 -18.73 -9.45 -3.92
CA MET A 74 -18.80 -9.23 -5.37
C MET A 74 -18.47 -10.47 -6.19
N LEU A 75 -17.57 -11.32 -5.69
CA LEU A 75 -17.13 -12.53 -6.39
C LEU A 75 -17.94 -13.79 -6.02
N ASN A 76 -18.85 -13.70 -5.05
CA ASN A 76 -19.70 -14.81 -4.67
C ASN A 76 -20.58 -15.27 -5.84
N GLY A 77 -20.45 -16.55 -6.23
CA GLY A 77 -21.18 -17.13 -7.35
C GLY A 77 -20.71 -16.68 -8.74
N VAL A 78 -19.61 -15.91 -8.82
CA VAL A 78 -19.03 -15.45 -10.09
C VAL A 78 -17.89 -16.38 -10.48
N THR A 79 -17.91 -16.90 -11.71
CA THR A 79 -16.85 -17.82 -12.20
C THR A 79 -15.75 -17.08 -12.96
N SER A 80 -16.07 -15.96 -13.59
CA SER A 80 -15.14 -15.13 -14.36
C SER A 80 -15.42 -13.66 -14.17
N LEU A 81 -14.37 -12.83 -14.21
CA LEU A 81 -14.47 -11.38 -14.12
C LEU A 81 -15.35 -10.81 -15.24
N ASP A 82 -15.46 -11.46 -16.39
CA ASP A 82 -16.28 -10.99 -17.51
C ASP A 82 -17.79 -11.06 -17.27
N GLN A 83 -18.21 -11.79 -16.23
CA GLN A 83 -19.60 -11.80 -15.78
C GLN A 83 -19.96 -10.55 -14.97
N LEU A 84 -18.96 -9.78 -14.52
CA LEU A 84 -19.16 -8.53 -13.80
C LEU A 84 -19.41 -7.37 -14.77
N THR A 85 -20.36 -6.50 -14.41
CA THR A 85 -20.54 -5.22 -15.10
C THR A 85 -19.30 -4.34 -14.95
N VAL A 86 -19.14 -3.35 -15.82
CA VAL A 86 -18.02 -2.40 -15.75
C VAL A 86 -17.94 -1.73 -14.38
N ASP A 87 -19.07 -1.28 -13.84
CA ASP A 87 -19.12 -0.67 -12.51
C ASP A 87 -18.66 -1.63 -11.41
N ARG A 88 -19.04 -2.91 -11.50
CA ARG A 88 -18.60 -3.93 -10.54
C ARG A 88 -17.12 -4.28 -10.66
N LYS A 89 -16.57 -4.26 -11.88
CA LYS A 89 -15.12 -4.39 -12.11
C LYS A 89 -14.37 -3.23 -11.46
N ILE A 90 -14.89 -2.00 -11.55
CA ILE A 90 -14.31 -0.81 -10.91
C ILE A 90 -14.38 -0.94 -9.38
N GLU A 91 -15.54 -1.31 -8.83
CA GLU A 91 -15.69 -1.53 -7.38
C GLU A 91 -14.74 -2.60 -6.85
N LEU A 92 -14.59 -3.71 -7.58
CA LEU A 92 -13.64 -4.77 -7.26
C LEU A 92 -12.20 -4.26 -7.25
N SER A 93 -11.80 -3.55 -8.31
CA SER A 93 -10.48 -2.96 -8.42
C SER A 93 -10.20 -2.01 -7.24
N ASN A 94 -11.14 -1.12 -6.93
CA ASN A 94 -11.02 -0.19 -5.81
C ASN A 94 -10.86 -0.91 -4.45
N ALA A 95 -11.64 -1.98 -4.21
CA ALA A 95 -11.53 -2.77 -2.99
C ALA A 95 -10.16 -3.46 -2.87
N LEU A 96 -9.66 -4.05 -3.97
CA LEU A 96 -8.33 -4.67 -4.01
C LEU A 96 -7.21 -3.63 -3.82
N SER A 97 -7.34 -2.46 -4.44
CA SER A 97 -6.40 -1.33 -4.27
C SER A 97 -6.37 -0.84 -2.82
N GLN A 98 -7.51 -0.79 -2.14
CA GLN A 98 -7.59 -0.40 -0.72
C GLN A 98 -6.82 -1.39 0.17
N ILE A 99 -6.96 -2.70 -0.09
CA ILE A 99 -6.21 -3.74 0.63
C ILE A 99 -4.72 -3.56 0.39
N LYS A 100 -4.30 -3.45 -0.89
CA LYS A 100 -2.89 -3.24 -1.27
C LYS A 100 -2.30 -1.98 -0.65
N ALA A 101 -3.02 -0.86 -0.68
CA ALA A 101 -2.57 0.39 -0.09
C ALA A 101 -2.35 0.26 1.42
N THR A 102 -3.24 -0.46 2.12
CA THR A 102 -3.09 -0.70 3.56
C THR A 102 -1.90 -1.62 3.85
N LEU A 103 -1.69 -2.67 3.05
CA LEU A 103 -0.53 -3.56 3.18
C LEU A 103 0.81 -2.85 2.93
N LEU A 104 0.84 -1.87 2.04
CA LEU A 104 2.03 -1.07 1.76
C LEU A 104 2.18 0.12 2.72
N ALA A 105 1.15 0.43 3.51
CA ALA A 105 1.24 1.47 4.51
C ALA A 105 2.30 1.10 5.56
N ASN A 106 3.20 2.06 5.80
CA ASN A 106 4.16 1.98 6.88
C ASN A 106 3.57 2.73 8.08
N GLU A 107 2.82 2.03 8.93
CA GLU A 107 2.19 2.65 10.09
C GLU A 107 3.21 3.18 11.11
N GLY A 108 4.40 2.57 11.15
CA GLY A 108 5.50 3.01 11.98
C GLY A 108 5.99 4.42 11.65
N SER A 109 5.85 4.89 10.41
CA SER A 109 6.27 6.24 9.99
C SER A 109 5.20 7.33 10.20
N ARG A 110 4.01 6.97 10.68
CA ARG A 110 2.95 7.94 10.97
C ARG A 110 3.37 8.83 12.14
N MET A 111 3.32 10.15 11.93
CA MET A 111 3.59 11.14 12.97
C MET A 111 2.37 11.30 13.89
N ILE A 112 2.58 11.24 15.21
CA ILE A 112 1.60 11.53 16.24
C ILE A 112 2.11 12.69 17.10
N CYS A 113 1.31 13.74 17.22
CA CYS A 113 1.56 14.84 18.15
C CYS A 113 0.64 14.73 19.36
N HIS A 114 1.22 14.71 20.57
CA HIS A 114 0.47 14.73 21.83
C HIS A 114 1.03 15.82 22.75
N ARG A 115 0.21 16.22 23.74
CA ARG A 115 0.62 17.21 24.74
C ARG A 115 1.10 16.47 25.97
N GLU A 116 2.33 16.71 26.38
CA GLU A 116 2.92 16.13 27.58
C GLU A 116 3.34 17.23 28.57
N ARG A 117 3.38 16.87 29.86
CA ARG A 117 3.96 17.75 30.89
C ARG A 117 5.44 17.46 30.97
N LYS A 118 6.26 18.51 30.91
CA LYS A 118 7.70 18.36 31.12
C LYS A 118 7.98 18.06 32.61
N THR A 119 8.82 17.07 32.88
CA THR A 119 9.20 16.68 34.25
C THR A 119 9.73 17.89 35.03
N GLY A 120 9.22 18.09 36.25
CA GLY A 120 9.61 19.22 37.10
C GLY A 120 8.91 20.55 36.79
N THR A 121 7.96 20.60 35.86
CA THR A 121 7.14 21.80 35.59
C THR A 121 5.67 21.45 35.31
N ASN A 122 4.79 22.43 35.47
CA ASN A 122 3.36 22.32 35.14
C ASN A 122 3.06 22.73 33.68
N LEU A 123 4.07 23.14 32.91
CA LEU A 123 3.93 23.56 31.53
C LEU A 123 3.64 22.36 30.61
N LEU A 124 2.65 22.53 29.71
CA LEU A 124 2.31 21.57 28.66
C LEU A 124 3.08 21.89 27.38
N GLU A 125 3.84 20.93 26.88
CA GLU A 125 4.56 21.00 25.61
C GLU A 125 3.96 20.03 24.59
N ARG A 126 4.06 20.34 23.30
CA ARG A 126 3.61 19.46 22.23
C ARG A 126 4.79 18.64 21.72
N ARG A 127 4.80 17.34 22.00
CA ARG A 127 5.77 16.39 21.43
C ARG A 127 5.16 15.71 20.22
N CYS A 128 5.88 15.73 19.11
CA CYS A 128 5.55 14.97 17.92
C CYS A 128 6.63 13.90 17.73
N GLU A 129 6.20 12.65 17.57
CA GLU A 129 7.06 11.49 17.34
C GLU A 129 6.32 10.53 16.40
N THR A 130 7.05 9.65 15.74
CA THR A 130 6.43 8.57 14.96
C THR A 130 5.82 7.50 15.87
N VAL A 131 4.90 6.69 15.36
CA VAL A 131 4.35 5.55 16.12
C VAL A 131 5.48 4.61 16.55
N ALA A 132 6.42 4.32 15.66
CA ALA A 132 7.56 3.47 15.97
C ALA A 132 8.43 4.02 17.11
N GLU A 133 8.72 5.33 17.10
CA GLU A 133 9.49 5.99 18.17
C GLU A 133 8.73 5.97 19.50
N ARG A 134 7.41 6.20 19.47
CA ARG A 134 6.56 6.13 20.66
C ARG A 134 6.58 4.74 21.29
N ASP A 135 6.43 3.69 20.49
CA ASP A 135 6.38 2.32 20.96
C ASP A 135 7.74 1.86 21.49
N ALA A 136 8.83 2.23 20.80
CA ALA A 136 10.20 2.00 21.29
C ALA A 136 10.42 2.67 22.65
N ARG A 137 10.04 3.95 22.79
CA ARG A 137 10.14 4.69 24.06
C ARG A 137 9.33 4.05 25.19
N ALA A 138 8.13 3.55 24.88
CA ALA A 138 7.29 2.85 25.86
C ALA A 138 7.91 1.51 26.29
N HIS A 139 8.50 0.76 25.35
CA HIS A 139 9.18 -0.49 25.61
C HIS A 139 10.45 -0.28 26.47
N ASP A 140 11.28 0.69 26.13
CA ASP A 140 12.48 1.04 26.90
C ASP A 140 12.12 1.42 28.35
N ALA A 141 11.07 2.20 28.54
CA ALA A 141 10.57 2.55 29.87
C ALA A 141 10.14 1.31 30.67
N GLN A 142 9.50 0.33 30.03
CA GLN A 142 9.14 -0.94 30.68
C GLN A 142 10.38 -1.76 31.08
N ILE A 143 11.39 -1.84 30.21
CA ILE A 143 12.66 -2.51 30.52
C ILE A 143 13.32 -1.88 31.74
N MET A 144 13.40 -0.54 31.79
CA MET A 144 13.98 0.19 32.91
C MET A 144 13.23 -0.10 34.22
N MET A 145 11.90 -0.08 34.21
CA MET A 145 11.09 -0.40 35.39
C MET A 145 11.28 -1.85 35.88
N ASN A 146 11.41 -2.80 34.95
CA ASN A 146 11.61 -4.21 35.29
C ASN A 146 13.01 -4.49 35.84
N HIS A 147 14.03 -3.78 35.36
CA HIS A 147 15.41 -3.94 35.82
C HIS A 147 15.62 -3.31 37.23
N ASP A 148 14.99 -2.17 37.51
CA ASP A 148 15.11 -1.48 38.81
C ASP A 148 14.37 -2.21 39.96
N GLY A 149 13.54 -3.21 39.64
CA GLY A 149 12.85 -4.07 40.61
C GLY A 149 13.73 -5.17 41.25
N ILE A 150 14.97 -5.37 40.78
CA ILE A 150 15.89 -6.43 41.27
C ILE A 150 16.82 -5.93 42.40
N GLY A 151 16.67 -4.67 42.82
CA GLY A 151 17.56 -4.01 43.77
C GLY A 151 16.98 -3.71 45.16
N ARG A 152 16.03 -4.51 45.68
CA ARG A 152 15.51 -4.32 47.05
C ARG A 152 15.43 -5.62 47.84
#